data_AF-A0A3A0CXD2-F1
#
_entry.id   AF-A0A3A0CXD2-F1
#
_cell.length_a   1.000
_cell.length_b   1.000
_cell.length_c   1.000
_cell.angle_alpha   90.00
_cell.angle_beta   90.00
_cell.angle_gamma   90.00
#
_symmetry.space_group_name_H-M   'P 1'
#
loop_
_entity.id
_entity.type
_entity.pdbx_description
1 polymer ?
#
loop_
_entity_poly.entity_id
_entity_poly.type
_entity_poly.pdbx_seq_one_letter_code
_entity_poly.pdbx_strand_id
1 'polypeptide(L)'
;MKITEIREMKTEELHGELDRLRRHLFDLRSQRVTEKLEDPSLLRKTQKDIARIFTVLNERGEKDIEQKQYHLESAGTAARKAK
;
A
#
# COMPACT_ATOMS: atom_id res chain seq x y z
N MET A 1 7.82 -9.47 2.60
CA MET A 1 7.11 -10.29 3.62
C MET A 1 6.89 -11.72 3.12
N LYS A 2 6.88 -12.71 4.03
CA LYS A 2 6.52 -14.10 3.68
C LYS A 2 5.00 -14.25 3.65
N ILE A 3 4.49 -15.13 2.78
CA ILE A 3 3.04 -15.35 2.63
C ILE A 3 2.43 -15.96 3.89
N THR A 4 3.17 -16.80 4.63
CA THR A 4 2.72 -17.44 5.86
C THR A 4 2.34 -16.40 6.93
N GLU A 5 3.20 -15.41 7.14
CA GLU A 5 3.00 -14.33 8.10
C GLU A 5 1.73 -13.52 7.75
N ILE A 6 1.56 -13.18 6.47
CA ILE A 6 0.37 -12.45 5.98
C ILE A 6 -0.92 -13.25 6.22
N ARG A 7 -0.87 -14.58 6.10
CA ARG A 7 -2.05 -15.43 6.32
C ARG A 7 -2.42 -15.59 7.79
N GLU A 8 -1.45 -15.50 8.68
CA GLU A 8 -1.65 -15.58 10.14
C GLU A 8 -2.20 -14.28 10.74
N MET A 9 -1.98 -13.13 10.10
CA MET A 9 -2.49 -11.83 10.55
C MET A 9 -4.01 -11.73 10.46
N LYS A 10 -4.62 -10.98 11.38
CA LYS A 10 -6.06 -10.68 11.34
C LYS A 10 -6.39 -9.72 10.19
N THR A 11 -7.63 -9.75 9.71
CA THR A 11 -8.07 -8.90 8.59
C THR A 11 -7.85 -7.41 8.89
N GLU A 12 -8.11 -6.96 10.11
CA GLU A 12 -7.87 -5.58 10.55
C GLU A 12 -6.38 -5.21 10.52
N GLU A 13 -5.51 -6.11 10.98
CA GLU A 13 -4.05 -5.93 10.96
C GLU A 13 -3.51 -5.87 9.52
N LEU A 14 -4.10 -6.67 8.61
CA LEU A 14 -3.77 -6.63 7.18
C LEU A 14 -4.10 -5.29 6.55
N HIS A 15 -5.23 -4.66 6.93
CA HIS A 15 -5.55 -3.32 6.46
C HIS A 15 -4.54 -2.28 6.98
N GLY A 16 -4.17 -2.35 8.27
CA GLY A 16 -3.17 -1.45 8.84
C GLY A 16 -1.79 -1.57 8.20
N GLU A 17 -1.34 -2.81 7.95
CA GLU A 17 -0.05 -3.06 7.30
C GLU A 17 -0.06 -2.62 5.83
N LEU A 18 -1.20 -2.78 5.14
CA LEU A 18 -1.35 -2.29 3.77
C LEU A 18 -1.19 -0.77 3.69
N ASP A 19 -1.77 -0.02 4.61
CA ASP A 19 -1.63 1.44 4.67
C ASP A 19 -0.18 1.86 4.93
N ARG A 20 0.49 1.16 5.85
CA ARG A 20 1.92 1.36 6.13
C ARG A 20 2.77 1.14 4.88
N LEU A 21 2.57 0.02 4.16
CA LEU A 21 3.33 -0.30 2.96
C LEU A 21 3.07 0.69 1.82
N ARG A 22 1.87 1.25 1.71
CA ARG A 22 1.55 2.28 0.72
C ARG A 22 2.21 3.62 1.01
N ARG A 23 2.23 4.06 2.28
CA ARG A 23 3.00 5.25 2.69
C ARG A 23 4.48 5.06 2.38
N HIS A 24 5.03 3.90 2.73
CA HIS A 24 6.40 3.56 2.40
C HIS A 24 6.66 3.56 0.88
N LEU A 25 5.73 3.06 0.07
CA LEU A 25 5.83 3.13 -1.39
C LEU A 25 5.81 4.58 -1.90
N PHE A 26 5.02 5.46 -1.29
CA PHE A 26 5.02 6.89 -1.61
C PHE A 26 6.35 7.54 -1.27
N ASP A 27 6.91 7.25 -0.09
CA ASP A 27 8.22 7.75 0.34
C ASP A 27 9.34 7.26 -0.59
N LEU A 28 9.32 5.98 -0.96
CA LEU A 28 10.28 5.44 -1.93
C LEU A 28 10.13 6.08 -3.32
N ARG A 29 8.90 6.44 -3.72
CA ARG A 29 8.64 7.14 -5.00
C ARG A 29 9.12 8.59 -4.94
N SER A 30 8.91 9.30 -3.83
CA SER A 30 9.38 10.68 -3.67
C SER A 30 10.90 10.71 -3.60
N GLN A 31 11.52 9.81 -2.82
CA GLN A 31 12.98 9.65 -2.74
C GLN A 31 13.60 9.34 -4.10
N ARG A 32 12.97 8.51 -4.95
CA ARG A 32 13.45 8.23 -6.32
C ARG A 32 13.55 9.49 -7.19
N VAL A 33 12.70 10.49 -6.94
CA VAL A 33 12.65 11.73 -7.73
C VAL A 33 13.63 12.77 -7.17
N THR A 34 13.77 12.85 -5.85
CA THR A 34 14.62 13.85 -5.20
C THR A 34 16.10 13.43 -5.10
N GLU A 35 16.38 12.14 -4.95
CA GLU A 35 17.72 11.59 -4.72
C GLU A 35 17.94 10.28 -5.52
N LYS A 36 19.20 9.83 -5.63
CA LYS A 36 19.49 8.48 -6.14
C LYS A 36 19.07 7.47 -5.07
N LEU A 37 17.97 6.77 -5.34
CA LEU A 37 17.50 5.69 -4.48
C LEU A 37 18.61 4.66 -4.22
N GLU A 38 18.92 4.39 -2.94
CA GLU A 38 20.00 3.47 -2.57
C GLU A 38 19.71 2.02 -3.00
N ASP A 39 18.47 1.56 -2.86
CA ASP A 39 18.05 0.24 -3.35
C ASP A 39 16.73 0.30 -4.15
N PRO A 40 16.80 0.38 -5.50
CA PRO A 40 15.65 0.29 -6.41
C PRO A 40 14.82 -0.99 -6.25
N SER A 41 15.39 -2.05 -5.67
CA SER A 41 14.71 -3.32 -5.45
C SER A 41 13.63 -3.20 -4.39
N LEU A 42 13.77 -2.29 -3.43
CA LEU A 42 12.77 -2.04 -2.38
C LEU A 42 11.43 -1.66 -2.99
N LEU A 43 11.43 -0.80 -4.01
CA LEU A 43 10.23 -0.39 -4.73
C LEU A 43 9.43 -1.59 -5.26
N ARG A 44 10.13 -2.56 -5.89
CA ARG A 44 9.50 -3.80 -6.39
C ARG A 44 9.10 -4.75 -5.26
N LYS A 45 9.89 -4.84 -4.17
CA LYS A 45 9.56 -5.68 -3.00
C LYS A 45 8.29 -5.18 -2.31
N THR A 46 8.20 -3.88 -2.04
CA THR A 46 7.03 -3.23 -1.43
C THR A 46 5.77 -3.41 -2.28
N GLN A 47 5.88 -3.24 -3.62
CA GLN A 47 4.76 -3.52 -4.52
C GLN A 47 4.28 -4.97 -4.45
N LYS A 48 5.21 -5.94 -4.42
CA LYS A 48 4.86 -7.36 -4.29
C LYS A 48 4.23 -7.67 -2.94
N ASP A 49 4.68 -7.03 -1.87
CA ASP A 49 4.11 -7.22 -0.53
C ASP A 49 2.68 -6.66 -0.46
N ILE A 50 2.41 -5.48 -1.02
CA ILE A 50 1.05 -4.94 -1.16
C ILE A 50 0.15 -5.90 -1.96
N ALA A 51 0.65 -6.42 -3.09
CA ALA A 51 -0.12 -7.36 -3.92
C ALA A 51 -0.48 -8.64 -3.16
N ARG A 52 0.45 -9.20 -2.37
CA ARG A 52 0.19 -10.39 -1.55
C ARG A 52 -0.89 -10.15 -0.51
N ILE A 53 -0.85 -9.02 0.18
CA ILE A 53 -1.89 -8.65 1.16
C ILE A 53 -3.24 -8.50 0.46
N PHE A 54 -3.28 -7.84 -0.70
CA PHE A 54 -4.50 -7.73 -1.50
C PHE A 54 -5.08 -9.09 -1.88
N THR A 55 -4.24 -10.02 -2.34
CA THR A 55 -4.67 -11.37 -2.68
C THR A 55 -5.28 -12.08 -1.47
N VAL A 56 -4.65 -12.00 -0.30
CA VAL A 56 -5.16 -12.65 0.92
C VAL A 56 -6.47 -12.01 1.40
N LEU A 57 -6.58 -10.68 1.35
CA LEU A 57 -7.84 -9.99 1.69
C LEU A 57 -8.97 -10.38 0.72
N ASN A 58 -8.66 -10.52 -0.56
CA ASN A 58 -9.61 -10.98 -1.57
C ASN A 58 -9.99 -12.47 -1.38
N GLU A 59 -9.02 -13.33 -1.05
CA GLU A 59 -9.27 -14.74 -0.66
C GLU A 59 -10.23 -14.83 0.55
N ARG A 60 -10.16 -13.86 1.47
CA ARG A 60 -11.07 -13.75 2.63
C ARG A 60 -12.44 -13.15 2.29
N GLY A 61 -12.67 -12.69 1.06
CA GLY A 61 -13.95 -12.16 0.60
C GLY A 61 -14.21 -10.70 0.97
N GLU A 62 -13.18 -9.92 1.31
CA GLU A 62 -13.30 -8.47 1.53
C GLU A 62 -13.57 -7.77 0.19
N LYS A 63 -14.81 -7.28 -0.01
CA LYS A 63 -15.24 -6.68 -1.28
C LYS A 63 -15.02 -5.16 -1.40
N ASP A 64 -14.52 -4.51 -0.35
CA ASP A 64 -14.40 -3.04 -0.30
C ASP A 64 -13.04 -2.57 0.23
N ILE A 65 -11.98 -3.30 -0.13
CA ILE A 65 -10.60 -2.93 0.25
C ILE A 65 -10.34 -1.48 -0.22
N GLU A 66 -10.75 -1.12 -1.44
CA GLU A 66 -10.53 0.22 -2.01
C GLU A 66 -11.39 1.32 -1.38
N GLN A 67 -12.65 1.04 -0.97
CA GLN A 67 -13.57 2.09 -0.49
C GLN A 67 -13.19 2.65 0.88
N LYS A 68 -12.69 1.80 1.79
CA LYS A 68 -12.20 2.23 3.11
C LYS A 68 -10.96 3.14 3.03
N GLN A 69 -10.30 3.16 1.87
CA GLN A 69 -8.99 3.78 1.69
C GLN A 69 -9.06 5.19 1.10
N TYR A 70 -10.14 5.54 0.37
CA TYR A 70 -10.31 6.87 -0.23
C TYR A 70 -10.46 8.02 0.79
N HIS A 71 -10.70 7.72 2.06
CA HIS A 71 -10.82 8.75 3.11
C HIS A 71 -9.49 9.38 3.54
N LEU A 72 -8.33 8.78 3.22
CA LEU A 72 -7.02 9.33 3.58
C LEU A 72 -6.33 10.10 2.44
N GLU A 73 -6.83 10.01 1.20
CA GLU A 73 -6.27 10.71 0.03
C GLU A 73 -7.11 11.87 -0.50
N SER A 74 -8.35 12.06 -0.01
CA SER A 74 -9.23 13.15 -0.46
C SER A 74 -8.74 14.56 -0.08
N ALA A 75 -7.72 14.69 0.78
CA ALA A 75 -7.03 15.95 1.02
C ALA A 75 -6.07 16.38 -0.12
N GLY A 76 -5.63 15.45 -0.99
CA GLY A 76 -4.62 15.73 -2.02
C GLY A 76 -5.17 15.84 -3.45
N THR A 77 -6.24 15.12 -3.78
CA THR A 77 -6.70 14.98 -5.17
C THR A 77 -7.79 15.98 -5.55
N ALA A 78 -8.52 16.54 -4.56
CA ALA A 78 -9.52 17.58 -4.80
C ALA A 78 -8.91 18.92 -5.28
N ALA A 79 -7.63 19.19 -4.95
CA ALA A 79 -6.95 20.43 -5.31
C ALA A 79 -6.49 20.49 -6.78
N ARG A 80 -6.52 19.39 -7.55
CA ARG A 80 -6.07 19.36 -8.96
C ARG A 80 -7.18 19.43 -10.00
N LYS A 81 -8.46 19.45 -9.60
CA LYS A 81 -9.61 19.56 -10.52
C LYS A 81 -10.27 20.94 -10.56
N ALA A 82 -9.71 21.93 -9.86
CA ALA A 82 -10.17 23.31 -9.91
C ALA A 82 -9.07 24.22 -10.49
N LYS A 83 -8.79 24.08 -11.79
CA LYS A 83 -8.24 25.15 -12.61
C LYS A 83 -8.63 24.94 -14.07
#